data_AF-A0A524JL21-F1
#
_entry.id   AF-A0A524JL21-F1
#
_cell.length_a   1.000
_cell.length_b   1.000
_cell.length_c   1.000
_cell.angle_alpha   90.00
_cell.angle_beta   90.00
_cell.angle_gamma   90.00
#
_symmetry.space_group_name_H-M   'P 1'
#
loop_
_entity.id
_entity.type
_entity.pdbx_description
1 polymer ?
#
loop_
_entity_poly.entity_id
_entity_poly.type
_entity_poly.pdbx_seq_one_letter_code
_entity_poly.pdbx_strand_id
1 'polypeptide(L)' 'MKRRSFIKKSGVAGFTISIWPHLALPSQVEYSVMELMGKADIELYGKDINLRMEAHDAFVAMKKAAAVDGIDIKV' A
#
# COMPACT_ATOMS: atom_id res chain seq x y z
N MET A 1 -25.94 -40.90 -5.85
CA MET A 1 -25.06 -39.72 -5.70
C MET A 1 -23.61 -40.17 -5.52
N LYS A 2 -22.66 -39.70 -6.35
CA LYS A 2 -21.23 -40.08 -6.27
C LYS A 2 -20.50 -39.34 -5.13
N ARG A 3 -20.83 -39.64 -3.87
CA ARG A 3 -20.28 -39.01 -2.65
C ARG A 3 -18.76 -38.82 -2.67
N ARG A 4 -18.00 -39.83 -3.11
CA ARG A 4 -16.52 -39.75 -3.20
C ARG A 4 -16.03 -38.73 -4.24
N SER A 5 -16.80 -38.53 -5.32
CA SER A 5 -16.50 -37.50 -6.33
C SER A 5 -16.90 -36.11 -5.84
N PHE A 6 -18.01 -36.01 -5.08
CA PHE A 6 -18.43 -34.76 -4.45
C PHE A 6 -17.39 -34.23 -3.46
N ILE A 7 -16.92 -35.07 -2.53
CA ILE A 7 -15.90 -34.68 -1.53
C ILE A 7 -14.59 -34.23 -2.18
N LYS A 8 -14.15 -34.92 -3.25
CA LYS A 8 -12.93 -34.54 -3.98
C LYS A 8 -13.08 -33.18 -4.67
N LYS A 9 -14.22 -32.93 -5.30
CA LYS A 9 -14.49 -31.67 -6.00
C LYS A 9 -14.71 -30.51 -5.03
N SER A 10 -15.44 -30.73 -3.94
CA SER A 10 -15.68 -29.70 -2.92
C SER A 10 -14.41 -29.35 -2.14
N GLY A 11 -13.53 -30.32 -1.88
CA GLY A 11 -12.24 -30.08 -1.24
C GLY A 11 -11.32 -29.20 -2.10
N VAL A 12 -11.14 -29.55 -3.38
CA VAL A 12 -10.33 -28.75 -4.33
C VAL A 12 -10.93 -27.35 -4.54
N ALA A 13 -12.25 -27.25 -4.66
CA ALA A 13 -12.93 -25.96 -4.75
C ALA A 13 -12.71 -25.10 -3.49
N GLY A 14 -12.76 -25.69 -2.29
CA GLY A 14 -12.50 -24.96 -1.04
C GLY A 14 -11.06 -24.43 -0.95
N PHE A 15 -10.06 -25.24 -1.31
CA PHE A 15 -8.66 -24.82 -1.28
C PHE A 15 -8.32 -23.72 -2.29
N THR A 16 -8.91 -23.77 -3.48
CA THR A 16 -8.69 -22.74 -4.50
C THR A 16 -9.33 -21.41 -4.12
N ILE A 17 -10.50 -21.43 -3.47
CA ILE A 17 -11.17 -20.21 -2.97
C ILE A 17 -10.40 -19.59 -1.80
N SER A 18 -9.81 -20.38 -0.90
CA SER A 18 -9.09 -19.83 0.26
C SER A 18 -7.75 -19.16 -0.12
N ILE A 19 -7.12 -19.58 -1.21
CA ILE A 19 -5.82 -19.06 -1.65
C ILE A 19 -5.99 -17.80 -2.53
N TRP A 20 -7.15 -17.65 -3.17
CA TRP A 20 -7.42 -16.55 -4.11
C TRP A 20 -7.21 -15.14 -3.53
N PRO A 21 -7.67 -14.81 -2.31
CA PRO A 21 -7.50 -13.47 -1.75
C PRO A 21 -6.03 -13.10 -1.56
N HIS A 22 -5.18 -14.07 -1.19
CA HIS A 22 -3.75 -13.82 -0.95
C HIS A 22 -2.94 -13.59 -2.23
N LEU A 23 -3.40 -14.09 -3.38
CA LEU A 23 -2.76 -13.85 -4.68
C LEU A 23 -3.37 -12.67 -5.43
N ALA A 24 -4.68 -12.46 -5.32
CA ALA A 24 -5.39 -11.42 -6.06
C ALA A 24 -5.26 -10.03 -5.41
N LEU A 25 -5.02 -9.97 -4.10
CA LEU A 25 -4.82 -8.72 -3.38
C LEU A 25 -3.31 -8.48 -3.23
N PRO A 26 -2.73 -7.49 -3.94
CA PRO A 26 -1.36 -7.09 -3.65
C PRO A 26 -1.29 -6.64 -2.20
N SER A 27 -0.37 -7.20 -1.42
CA SER A 27 -0.09 -6.72 -0.08
C SER A 27 0.49 -5.31 -0.22
N GLN A 28 -0.28 -4.29 0.18
CA GLN A 28 0.15 -2.90 0.22
C GLN A 28 1.10 -2.67 1.39
N VAL A 29 2.20 -3.43 1.45
CA VAL A 29 3.23 -3.23 2.46
C VAL A 29 4.08 -2.05 2.00
N GLU A 30 3.57 -0.85 2.26
CA GLU A 30 4.21 0.43 1.92
C GLU A 30 5.45 0.71 2.81
N TYR A 31 5.56 -0.01 3.93
CA TYR A 31 6.65 0.09 4.89
C TYR A 31 7.23 -1.28 5.23
N SER A 32 8.55 -1.40 5.20
CA SER A 32 9.21 -2.61 5.68
C SER A 32 9.13 -2.71 7.21
N VAL A 33 9.19 -3.93 7.75
CA VAL A 33 9.24 -4.14 9.21
C VAL A 33 10.41 -3.37 9.84
N MET A 34 11.54 -3.25 9.14
CA MET A 34 12.71 -2.51 9.63
C MET A 34 12.47 -1.01 9.70
N GLU A 35 11.72 -0.46 8.75
CA GLU A 35 11.29 0.94 8.76
C GLU A 35 10.34 1.20 9.93
N LEU A 36 9.37 0.30 10.15
CA LEU A 36 8.45 0.39 11.28
C LEU A 36 9.16 0.25 12.64
N MET A 37 10.25 -0.51 12.70
CA MET A 37 11.09 -0.64 13.88
C MET A 37 12.06 0.53 14.09
N GLY A 38 12.09 1.52 13.20
CA GLY A 38 13.03 2.65 13.26
C GLY A 38 14.49 2.22 13.08
N LYS A 39 14.73 1.04 12.50
CA LYS A 39 16.07 0.49 12.26
C LYS A 39 16.57 0.71 10.84
N ALA A 40 15.70 1.15 9.94
CA ALA A 40 16.06 1.53 8.60
C ALA A 40 16.39 3.02 8.55
N ASP A 41 17.42 3.37 7.77
CA ASP A 41 17.70 4.75 7.41
C ASP A 41 16.84 5.11 6.20
N ILE A 42 16.05 6.17 6.30
CA ILE A 42 15.07 6.56 5.28
C ILE A 42 15.47 7.94 4.76
N GLU A 43 15.61 8.07 3.44
CA GLU A 43 15.85 9.37 2.81
C GLU A 43 14.58 10.22 2.86
N LEU A 44 14.64 11.31 3.61
CA LEU A 44 13.56 12.27 3.79
C LEU A 44 13.96 13.62 3.18
N TYR A 45 12.99 14.28 2.58
CA TYR A 45 13.15 15.49 1.79
C TYR A 45 12.17 16.57 2.26
N GLY A 46 12.55 17.83 2.04
CA GLY A 46 11.75 18.99 2.42
C GLY A 46 12.17 19.58 3.77
N LYS A 47 12.28 20.91 3.80
CA LYS A 47 12.58 21.65 5.03
C LYS A 47 11.35 21.63 5.94
N ASP A 48 11.51 21.11 7.16
CA ASP A 48 10.49 20.99 8.21
C ASP A 48 9.37 19.95 7.99
N ILE A 49 9.30 19.32 6.79
CA ILE A 49 8.25 18.35 6.43
C ILE A 49 8.72 16.90 6.46
N ASN A 50 10.02 16.67 6.21
CA ASN A 50 10.67 15.35 6.21
C ASN A 50 9.83 14.25 5.55
N LEU A 51 9.50 14.42 4.27
CA LEU A 51 8.68 13.49 3.48
C LEU A 51 9.55 12.58 2.61
N ARG A 52 9.07 11.37 2.28
CA ARG A 52 9.67 10.58 1.20
C ARG A 52 9.55 11.31 -0.14
N MET A 53 10.48 11.06 -1.06
CA MET A 53 10.57 11.75 -2.35
C MET A 53 9.23 11.83 -3.10
N GLU A 54 8.50 10.72 -3.22
CA GLU A 54 7.21 10.69 -3.91
C GLU A 54 6.16 11.59 -3.24
N ALA A 55 6.10 11.56 -1.91
CA ALA A 55 5.19 12.40 -1.13
C ALA A 55 5.62 13.87 -1.15
N HIS A 56 6.92 14.15 -1.15
CA HIS A 56 7.47 15.49 -1.30
C HIS A 56 7.09 16.09 -2.65
N ASP A 57 7.27 15.35 -3.75
CA ASP A 57 6.98 15.85 -5.10
C ASP A 57 5.47 16.05 -5.30
N ALA A 58 4.65 15.15 -4.78
CA ALA A 58 3.20 15.32 -4.74
C ALA A 58 2.80 16.55 -3.91
N PHE A 59 3.44 16.77 -2.76
CA PHE A 59 3.19 17.92 -1.91
C PHE A 59 3.57 19.23 -2.60
N VAL A 60 4.71 19.28 -3.30
CA VAL A 60 5.13 20.46 -4.09
C VAL A 60 4.15 20.75 -5.22
N ALA A 61 3.69 19.71 -5.93
CA ALA A 61 2.69 19.85 -6.99
C ALA A 61 1.35 20.38 -6.43
N MET A 62 0.89 19.83 -5.30
CA MET A 62 -0.31 20.29 -4.61
C MET A 62 -0.18 21.74 -4.16
N LYS A 63 0.95 22.11 -3.53
CA LYS A 63 1.19 23.48 -3.09
C LYS A 63 1.19 24.47 -4.25
N LYS A 64 1.75 24.07 -5.40
CA LYS A 64 1.72 24.87 -6.62
C LYS A 64 0.29 25.06 -7.14
N ALA A 65 -0.51 24.01 -7.18
CA ALA A 65 -1.92 24.10 -7.60
C ALA A 65 -2.73 24.98 -6.65
N ALA A 66 -2.60 24.78 -5.34
CA ALA A 66 -3.24 25.59 -4.32
C ALA A 66 -2.89 27.08 -4.44
N ALA A 67 -1.63 27.40 -4.72
CA ALA A 67 -1.19 28.79 -4.93
C ALA A 67 -1.85 29.44 -6.15
N VAL A 68 -2.11 28.68 -7.23
CA VAL A 68 -2.87 29.16 -8.40
C VAL A 68 -4.32 29.49 -8.02
N ASP A 69 -4.90 28.70 -7.11
CA ASP A 69 -6.25 28.91 -6.59
C ASP A 69 -6.31 29.96 -5.45
N GLY A 70 -5.18 30.61 -5.13
CA GLY A 70 -5.08 31.62 -4.08
C GLY A 70 -5.05 31.05 -2.64
N ILE A 71 -4.78 29.76 -2.49
CA ILE A 71 -4.68 29.05 -1.20
C ILE A 71 -3.20 28.93 -0.81
N ASP A 72 -2.83 29.49 0.36
CA ASP A 72 -1.48 29.37 0.92
C ASP A 72 -1.39 28.22 1.93
N ILE A 73 -0.64 27.17 1.57
CA ILE A 73 -0.41 25.99 2.43
C ILE A 73 0.82 26.23 3.31
N LYS A 74 0.58 26.29 4.63
CA LYS A 74 1.61 26.42 5.67
C LYS A 74 2.06 25.05 6.17
N VAL A 75 3.35 24.95 6.49
CA VAL A 75 4.02 23.75 7.01
C VAL A 75 4.79 24.13 8.26
#